data_AF-W6NDI9-F1
#
_entry.id   AF-W6NDI9-F1
#
_cell.length_a   1.000
_cell.length_b   1.000
_cell.length_c   1.000
_cell.angle_alpha   90.00
_cell.angle_beta   90.00
_cell.angle_gamma   90.00
#
_symmetry.space_group_name_H-M   'P 1'
#
loop_
_entity.id
_entity.type
_entity.pdbx_description
1 polymer ?
#
loop_
_entity_poly.entity_id
_entity_poly.type
_entity_poly.pdbx_seq_one_letter_code
_entity_poly.pdbx_strand_id
1 'polypeptide(L)'
;MYGLQHCPDDSASIISDCGDSVPCLYSYALLQSKVLALEEQDAWNSFVTERMEAIRQYNSCGAINIEYPEYMMKTPALAPGYLQGDVARFGCYQTHWIKGDNEYKCGIVVDYNNPNSYRFEWNKGSQPWCRSRIKENYFKWITVIFSIVAIILAIMVVFLGCWCVKQRKIQEQRQYNYQTNAGYTNKGRVASIGSLDDAPQLTQRFPTRATPTTLEPARLSPVSSAAELRRPQSQNLFGLNTSV
;
A
#
# COMPACT_ATOMS: atom_id res chain seq x y z
N MET A 1 -21.57 74.84 11.16
CA MET A 1 -20.28 74.48 10.55
C MET A 1 -19.52 73.64 11.56
N TYR A 2 -19.59 72.30 11.48
CA TYR A 2 -18.92 71.40 12.44
C TYR A 2 -17.54 70.91 11.96
N GLY A 3 -17.15 71.20 10.71
CA GLY A 3 -15.90 70.72 10.11
C GLY A 3 -14.65 71.57 10.38
N LEU A 4 -14.80 72.86 10.70
CA LEU A 4 -13.68 73.80 10.88
C LEU A 4 -13.03 73.74 12.27
N GLN A 5 -13.67 73.14 13.27
CA GLN A 5 -13.12 73.03 14.63
C GLN A 5 -12.17 71.84 14.82
N HIS A 6 -12.04 70.97 13.81
CA HIS A 6 -11.28 69.72 13.89
C HIS A 6 -10.15 69.65 12.84
N CYS A 7 -9.89 70.76 12.14
CA CYS A 7 -8.75 70.91 11.25
C CYS A 7 -7.48 71.20 12.06
N PRO A 8 -6.32 70.61 11.70
CA PRO A 8 -5.05 70.96 12.32
C PRO A 8 -4.65 72.40 11.96
N ASP A 9 -4.63 73.27 12.96
CA ASP A 9 -4.15 74.66 12.80
C ASP A 9 -2.62 74.78 13.00
N ASP A 10 -1.99 73.76 13.58
CA ASP A 10 -0.55 73.73 13.88
C ASP A 10 0.06 72.33 13.67
N SER A 11 1.22 72.26 13.03
CA SER A 11 1.94 71.01 12.77
C SER A 11 2.48 70.38 14.06
N ALA A 12 2.73 71.16 15.11
CA ALA A 12 3.14 70.62 16.41
C ALA A 12 2.02 69.79 17.07
N SER A 13 0.75 70.17 16.88
CA SER A 13 -0.40 69.44 17.41
C SER A 13 -0.58 68.06 16.77
N ILE A 14 -0.27 67.95 15.47
CA ILE A 14 -0.28 66.67 14.74
C ILE A 14 0.76 65.72 15.33
N ILE A 15 1.97 66.22 15.59
CA ILE A 15 3.07 65.42 16.15
C ILE A 15 2.78 65.03 17.61
N SER A 16 2.19 65.93 18.41
CA SER A 16 1.84 65.60 19.80
C SER A 16 0.74 64.54 19.92
N ASP A 17 -0.23 64.57 19.01
CA ASP A 17 -1.39 63.68 19.05
C ASP A 17 -1.09 62.32 18.41
N CYS A 18 -0.40 62.28 17.28
CA CYS A 18 -0.10 61.04 16.56
C CYS A 18 1.24 60.38 16.94
N GLY A 19 2.18 61.13 17.51
CA GLY A 19 3.56 60.67 17.74
C GLY A 19 4.20 60.15 16.46
N ASP A 20 4.75 58.93 16.51
CA ASP A 20 5.41 58.26 15.38
C ASP A 20 4.48 57.39 14.52
N SER A 21 3.17 57.40 14.77
CA SER A 21 2.23 56.56 14.03
C SER A 21 1.97 57.11 12.62
N VAL A 22 2.61 56.50 11.63
CA VAL A 22 2.48 56.82 10.19
C VAL A 22 1.01 56.92 9.71
N PRO A 23 0.09 55.98 10.02
CA PRO A 23 -1.30 56.10 9.55
C PRO A 23 -2.02 57.32 10.14
N CYS A 24 -1.81 57.62 11.42
CA CYS A 24 -2.37 58.80 12.06
C CYS A 24 -1.81 60.09 11.44
N LEU A 25 -0.48 60.19 11.29
CA LEU A 25 0.17 61.35 10.67
C LEU A 25 -0.34 61.59 9.24
N TYR A 26 -0.50 60.51 8.46
CA TYR A 26 -1.02 60.55 7.10
C TYR A 26 -2.44 61.13 7.06
N SER A 27 -3.36 60.56 7.84
CA SER A 27 -4.77 60.99 7.83
C SER A 27 -5.00 62.34 8.50
N TYR A 28 -4.24 62.67 9.54
CA TYR A 28 -4.32 63.98 10.17
C TYR A 28 -3.83 65.08 9.21
N ALA A 29 -2.69 64.88 8.55
CA ALA A 29 -2.12 65.89 7.66
C ALA A 29 -2.87 66.02 6.32
N LEU A 30 -3.26 64.90 5.70
CA LEU A 30 -3.86 64.90 4.35
C LEU A 30 -5.38 65.04 4.36
N LEU A 31 -6.07 64.38 5.30
CA LEU A 31 -7.53 64.46 5.41
C LEU A 31 -7.98 65.57 6.37
N GLN A 32 -7.03 66.31 6.96
CA GLN A 32 -7.25 67.47 7.85
C GLN A 32 -8.30 67.19 8.93
N SER A 33 -8.31 65.97 9.48
CA SER A 33 -9.33 65.54 10.42
C SER A 33 -8.71 64.78 11.58
N LYS A 34 -8.74 65.40 12.76
CA LYS A 34 -8.26 64.78 14.01
C LYS A 34 -9.01 63.48 14.34
N VAL A 35 -10.32 63.48 14.16
CA VAL A 35 -11.18 62.33 14.53
C VAL A 35 -10.82 61.10 13.70
N LEU A 36 -10.69 61.25 12.37
CA LEU A 36 -10.33 60.13 11.50
C LEU A 36 -8.92 59.62 11.78
N ALA A 37 -7.98 60.52 12.06
CA ALA A 37 -6.61 60.15 12.40
C ALA A 37 -6.51 59.30 13.67
N LEU A 38 -7.26 59.67 14.72
CA LEU A 38 -7.28 58.92 15.98
C LEU A 38 -8.01 57.58 15.84
N GLU A 39 -9.12 57.53 15.10
CA GLU A 39 -9.82 56.28 14.81
C GLU A 39 -8.94 55.32 13.99
N GLU A 40 -8.19 55.82 13.00
CA GLU A 40 -7.27 55.00 12.22
C GLU A 40 -6.08 54.52 13.05
N GLN A 41 -5.57 55.35 13.96
CA GLN A 41 -4.52 54.94 14.89
C GLN A 41 -4.98 53.77 15.77
N ASP A 42 -6.21 53.86 16.31
CA ASP A 42 -6.79 52.80 17.13
C ASP A 42 -7.02 51.52 16.32
N ALA A 43 -7.58 51.65 15.11
CA ALA A 43 -7.75 50.53 14.19
C ALA A 43 -6.42 49.88 13.79
N TRP A 44 -5.38 50.67 13.55
CA TRP A 44 -4.03 50.18 13.26
C TRP A 44 -3.43 49.43 14.45
N ASN A 45 -3.58 49.96 15.66
CA ASN A 45 -3.11 49.29 16.87
C ASN A 45 -3.84 47.96 17.07
N SER A 46 -5.17 47.92 16.92
CA SER A 46 -5.94 46.67 16.95
C SER A 46 -5.42 45.69 15.91
N PHE A 47 -5.29 46.12 14.66
CA PHE A 47 -4.77 45.29 13.56
C PHE A 47 -3.38 44.72 13.86
N VAL A 48 -2.45 45.53 14.38
CA VAL A 48 -1.10 45.06 14.73
C VAL A 48 -1.16 44.02 15.84
N THR A 49 -2.00 44.22 16.86
CA THR A 49 -2.16 43.25 17.95
C THR A 49 -2.77 41.94 17.47
N GLU A 50 -3.86 42.00 16.70
CA GLU A 50 -4.54 40.84 16.11
C GLU A 50 -3.61 40.09 15.16
N ARG A 51 -2.84 40.81 14.34
CA ARG A 51 -1.85 40.22 13.45
C ARG A 51 -0.78 39.46 14.25
N MET A 52 -0.30 39.99 15.36
CA MET A 52 0.68 39.31 16.20
C MET A 52 0.10 38.05 16.87
N GLU A 53 -1.16 38.08 17.27
CA GLU A 53 -1.84 36.92 17.82
C GLU A 53 -2.09 35.83 16.76
N ALA A 54 -2.53 36.23 15.57
CA ALA A 54 -2.69 35.34 14.42
C ALA A 54 -1.34 34.70 14.02
N ILE A 55 -0.27 35.49 13.89
CA ILE A 55 1.06 34.96 13.53
C ILE A 55 1.58 33.97 14.58
N ARG A 56 1.28 34.18 15.88
CA ARG A 56 1.66 33.23 16.95
C ARG A 56 0.91 31.90 16.85
N GLN A 57 -0.35 31.91 16.42
CA GLN A 57 -1.10 30.67 16.13
C GLN A 57 -0.55 29.96 14.89
N TYR A 58 -0.01 30.72 13.93
CA TYR A 58 0.45 30.22 12.64
C TYR A 58 1.96 29.98 12.58
N ASN A 59 2.47 29.14 13.48
CA ASN A 59 3.78 28.52 13.25
C ASN A 59 3.70 27.56 12.06
N SER A 60 4.67 27.60 11.16
CA SER A 60 4.65 26.82 9.91
C SER A 60 5.82 25.86 9.79
N CYS A 61 5.58 24.72 9.15
CA CYS A 61 6.64 23.79 8.71
C CYS A 61 7.20 24.17 7.33
N GLY A 62 6.78 25.30 6.77
CA GLY A 62 7.16 25.77 5.44
C GLY A 62 6.54 24.96 4.30
N ALA A 63 7.08 25.18 3.09
CA ALA A 63 6.66 24.45 1.90
C ALA A 63 7.28 23.05 1.86
N ILE A 64 6.49 22.05 1.47
CA ILE A 64 6.97 20.68 1.28
C ILE A 64 7.58 20.51 -0.11
N ASN A 65 8.91 20.39 -0.16
CA ASN A 65 9.68 20.29 -1.39
C ASN A 65 9.91 18.83 -1.80
N ILE A 66 8.84 18.18 -2.27
CA ILE A 66 8.89 16.83 -2.85
C ILE A 66 8.75 16.97 -4.37
N GLU A 67 9.56 16.23 -5.13
CA GLU A 67 9.42 16.20 -6.59
C GLU A 67 8.09 15.52 -6.97
N TYR A 68 7.25 16.24 -7.71
CA TYR A 68 5.93 15.77 -8.14
C TYR A 68 5.97 15.29 -9.58
N PRO A 69 6.03 13.98 -9.84
CA PRO A 69 5.74 13.50 -11.18
C PRO A 69 4.26 13.76 -11.51
N GLU A 70 3.92 13.93 -12.78
CA GLU A 70 2.56 14.33 -13.23
C GLU A 70 1.43 13.41 -12.73
N TYR A 71 1.75 12.16 -12.42
CA TYR A 71 0.80 11.17 -11.93
C TYR A 71 0.60 11.16 -10.40
N MET A 72 1.24 12.10 -9.69
CA MET A 72 1.10 12.35 -8.27
C MET A 72 0.31 13.64 -8.04
N MET A 73 -0.63 13.58 -7.11
CA MET A 73 -1.47 14.70 -6.70
C MET A 73 -1.24 15.02 -5.22
N LYS A 74 -1.31 16.31 -4.90
CA LYS A 74 -1.14 16.85 -3.55
C LYS A 74 -2.48 17.41 -3.07
N THR A 75 -2.84 17.14 -1.82
CA THR A 75 -4.06 17.65 -1.19
C THR A 75 -3.70 18.26 0.17
N PRO A 76 -3.99 19.55 0.41
CA PRO A 76 -4.54 20.55 -0.51
C PRO A 76 -3.54 20.93 -1.62
N ALA A 77 -4.03 21.19 -2.84
CA ALA A 77 -3.19 21.48 -4.00
C ALA A 77 -2.49 22.85 -3.89
N LEU A 78 -3.19 23.84 -3.32
CA LEU A 78 -2.70 25.22 -3.15
C LEU A 78 -2.77 25.61 -1.67
N ALA A 79 -1.66 25.42 -0.97
CA ALA A 79 -1.45 26.01 0.36
C ALA A 79 -0.12 26.77 0.30
N PRO A 80 -0.11 28.11 0.51
CA PRO A 80 1.11 28.93 0.43
C PRO A 80 2.10 28.61 1.56
N GLY A 81 1.66 27.94 2.61
CA GLY A 81 2.48 27.36 3.67
C GLY A 81 1.62 26.44 4.52
N TYR A 82 2.23 25.42 5.13
CA TYR A 82 1.54 24.49 6.01
C TYR A 82 1.74 24.87 7.46
N LEU A 83 0.63 25.07 8.14
CA LEU A 83 0.56 25.53 9.52
C LEU A 83 0.58 24.34 10.48
N GLN A 84 0.89 24.62 11.74
CA GLN A 84 0.86 23.62 12.79
C GLN A 84 -0.51 22.93 12.86
N GLY A 85 -0.53 21.61 12.70
CA GLY A 85 -1.76 20.80 12.66
C GLY A 85 -2.26 20.49 11.25
N ASP A 86 -1.75 21.16 10.22
CA ASP A 86 -2.11 20.84 8.84
C ASP A 86 -1.57 19.48 8.40
N VAL A 87 -2.34 18.83 7.54
CA VAL A 87 -1.98 17.54 6.94
C VAL A 87 -1.92 17.68 5.43
N ALA A 88 -0.73 17.46 4.88
CA ALA A 88 -0.51 17.30 3.46
C ALA A 88 -0.66 15.83 3.09
N ARG A 89 -1.57 15.53 2.17
CA ARG A 89 -1.76 14.18 1.64
C ARG A 89 -1.26 14.11 0.21
N PHE A 90 -0.45 13.11 -0.08
CA PHE A 90 -0.07 12.75 -1.43
C PHE A 90 -0.91 11.58 -1.88
N GLY A 91 -1.41 11.67 -3.10
CA GLY A 91 -2.14 10.63 -3.78
C GLY A 91 -1.53 10.37 -5.14
N CYS A 92 -1.81 9.21 -5.71
CA CYS A 92 -1.51 8.94 -7.11
C CYS A 92 -2.82 8.88 -7.90
N TYR A 93 -2.77 9.12 -9.21
CA TYR A 93 -3.93 8.83 -10.05
C TYR A 93 -4.39 7.38 -9.90
N GLN A 94 -5.67 7.13 -10.22
CA GLN A 94 -6.31 5.83 -10.11
C GLN A 94 -5.58 4.71 -10.89
N THR A 95 -4.79 5.06 -11.90
CA THR A 95 -3.97 4.14 -12.71
C THR A 95 -2.71 3.63 -12.00
N HIS A 96 -2.39 4.21 -10.84
CA HIS A 96 -1.20 3.92 -10.05
C HIS A 96 -1.58 3.51 -8.62
N TRP A 97 -0.65 2.85 -7.94
CA TRP A 97 -0.69 2.59 -6.51
C TRP A 97 0.35 3.48 -5.83
N ILE A 98 -0.05 4.11 -4.72
CA ILE A 98 0.87 4.84 -3.86
C ILE A 98 1.70 3.87 -3.03
N LYS A 99 2.98 4.22 -2.86
CA LYS A 99 3.96 3.51 -2.04
C LYS A 99 4.67 4.53 -1.17
N GLY A 100 5.15 4.09 -0.02
CA GLY A 100 5.75 4.97 1.00
C GLY A 100 4.70 5.69 1.83
N ASP A 101 5.14 6.71 2.56
CA ASP A 101 4.28 7.48 3.45
C ASP A 101 3.59 8.61 2.69
N ASN A 102 2.27 8.61 2.72
CA ASN A 102 1.45 9.49 1.92
C ASN A 102 0.78 10.61 2.73
N GLU A 103 0.90 10.60 4.05
CA GLU A 103 0.38 11.63 4.93
C GLU A 103 1.51 12.30 5.70
N TYR A 104 1.68 13.59 5.48
CA TYR A 104 2.66 14.43 6.17
C TYR A 104 1.92 15.41 7.06
N LYS A 105 2.20 15.36 8.35
CA LYS A 105 1.60 16.25 9.35
C LYS A 105 2.65 17.25 9.80
N CYS A 106 2.28 18.53 9.82
CA CYS A 106 3.11 19.58 10.39
C CYS A 106 2.91 19.61 11.91
N GLY A 107 3.97 19.35 12.68
CA GLY A 107 3.89 19.24 14.12
C GLY A 107 5.09 19.86 14.83
N ILE A 108 4.91 20.08 16.14
CA ILE A 108 5.99 20.48 17.02
C ILE A 108 6.89 19.28 17.31
N VAL A 109 8.19 19.44 17.08
CA VAL A 109 9.22 18.46 17.45
C VAL A 109 10.11 19.11 18.49
N VAL A 110 10.13 18.51 19.68
CA VAL A 110 10.99 18.93 20.79
C VAL A 110 12.32 18.20 20.65
N ASP A 111 13.43 18.93 20.78
CA ASP A 111 14.75 18.30 20.74
C ASP A 111 14.99 17.46 22.00
N TYR A 112 15.49 16.24 21.81
CA TYR A 112 15.76 15.32 22.93
C TYR A 112 16.84 15.88 23.87
N ASN A 113 17.84 16.59 23.34
CA ASN A 113 18.96 17.10 24.13
C ASN A 113 18.67 18.45 24.79
N ASN A 114 17.70 19.22 24.29
CA ASN A 114 17.31 20.50 24.87
C ASN A 114 15.78 20.64 24.84
N PRO A 115 15.08 20.27 25.93
CA PRO A 115 13.62 20.24 25.97
C PRO A 115 12.97 21.62 25.88
N ASN A 116 13.75 22.70 26.08
CA ASN A 116 13.26 24.08 25.92
C ASN A 116 13.35 24.57 24.47
N SER A 117 14.00 23.81 23.58
CA SER A 117 14.07 24.12 22.15
C SER A 117 13.07 23.26 21.37
N TYR A 118 12.16 23.92 20.68
CA TYR A 118 11.18 23.29 19.81
C TYR A 118 11.30 23.84 18.40
N ARG A 119 11.04 22.98 17.42
CA ARG A 119 10.98 23.33 16.00
C ARG A 119 9.71 22.76 15.38
N PHE A 120 9.24 23.42 14.34
CA PHE A 120 8.15 22.90 13.53
C PHE A 120 8.76 22.11 12.38
N GLU A 121 8.48 20.81 12.36
CA GLU A 121 9.01 19.93 11.34
C GLU A 121 7.90 19.02 10.81
N TRP A 122 8.05 18.65 9.54
CA TRP A 122 7.28 17.56 8.96
C TRP A 122 7.57 16.25 9.67
N ASN A 123 6.53 15.42 9.82
CA ASN A 123 6.73 14.06 10.29
C ASN A 123 7.79 13.32 9.44
N LYS A 124 8.64 12.54 10.09
CA LYS A 124 9.64 11.71 9.43
C LYS A 124 8.91 10.59 8.68
N GLY A 125 9.25 10.42 7.41
CA GLY A 125 8.65 9.43 6.54
C GLY A 125 9.48 9.17 5.30
N SER A 126 9.12 8.10 4.60
CA SER A 126 9.64 7.76 3.28
C SER A 126 8.96 8.58 2.20
N GLN A 127 9.74 9.06 1.23
CA GLN A 127 9.22 9.83 0.11
C GLN A 127 8.15 9.01 -0.65
N PRO A 128 6.93 9.53 -0.82
CA PRO A 128 5.89 8.82 -1.55
C PRO A 128 6.29 8.71 -3.01
N TRP A 129 5.95 7.60 -3.62
CA TRP A 129 6.13 7.40 -5.05
C TRP A 129 4.98 6.56 -5.61
N CYS A 130 4.72 6.72 -6.90
CA CYS A 130 3.63 6.03 -7.57
C CYS A 130 4.17 4.91 -8.45
N ARG A 131 3.59 3.72 -8.33
CA ARG A 131 3.86 2.59 -9.23
C ARG A 131 2.64 2.27 -10.08
N SER A 132 2.85 2.04 -11.37
CA SER A 132 1.76 1.65 -12.28
C SER A 132 1.12 0.33 -11.85
N ARG A 133 -0.22 0.28 -11.83
CA ARG A 133 -0.98 -0.94 -11.47
C ARG A 133 -0.74 -2.09 -12.43
N ILE A 134 -0.54 -1.78 -13.71
CA ILE A 134 -0.28 -2.78 -14.76
C ILE A 134 1.04 -3.49 -14.47
N LYS A 135 2.09 -2.72 -14.13
CA LYS A 135 3.40 -3.27 -13.77
C LYS A 135 3.28 -4.17 -12.54
N GLU A 136 2.58 -3.74 -11.49
CA GLU A 136 2.37 -4.53 -10.27
C GLU A 136 1.65 -5.86 -10.54
N ASN A 137 0.59 -5.84 -11.35
CA ASN A 137 -0.11 -7.07 -11.74
C ASN A 137 0.82 -8.00 -12.52
N TYR A 138 1.56 -7.47 -13.49
CA TYR A 138 2.51 -8.24 -14.27
C TYR A 138 3.59 -8.90 -13.40
N PHE A 139 4.18 -8.17 -12.44
CA PHE A 139 5.14 -8.74 -11.50
C PHE A 139 4.53 -9.85 -10.65
N LYS A 140 3.30 -9.67 -10.14
CA LYS A 140 2.61 -10.74 -9.40
C LYS A 140 2.44 -12.01 -10.24
N TRP A 141 1.94 -11.88 -11.46
CA TRP A 141 1.76 -13.03 -12.36
C TRP A 141 3.08 -13.72 -12.70
N ILE A 142 4.13 -12.94 -13.00
CA ILE A 142 5.48 -13.48 -13.24
C ILE A 142 5.98 -14.26 -12.03
N THR A 143 5.89 -13.70 -10.82
CA THR A 143 6.38 -14.38 -9.62
C THR A 143 5.66 -15.70 -9.36
N VAL A 144 4.35 -15.76 -9.61
CA VAL A 144 3.55 -16.99 -9.47
C VAL A 144 3.98 -18.04 -10.49
N ILE A 145 4.15 -17.67 -11.77
CA ILE A 145 4.59 -18.59 -12.83
C ILE A 145 5.98 -19.13 -12.51
N PHE A 146 6.94 -18.27 -12.16
CA PHE A 146 8.29 -18.70 -11.82
C PHE A 146 8.33 -19.60 -10.57
N SER A 147 7.49 -19.32 -9.57
CA SER A 147 7.39 -20.18 -8.38
C SER A 147 6.92 -21.59 -8.75
N ILE A 148 5.92 -21.73 -9.64
CA ILE A 148 5.42 -23.04 -10.07
C ILE A 148 6.48 -23.79 -10.87
N VAL A 149 7.15 -23.10 -11.81
CA VAL A 149 8.23 -23.70 -12.62
C VAL A 149 9.38 -24.16 -11.72
N ALA A 150 9.77 -23.37 -10.72
CA ALA A 150 10.81 -23.73 -9.76
C ALA A 150 10.46 -25.00 -8.97
N ILE A 151 9.20 -25.16 -8.55
CA ILE A 151 8.72 -26.36 -7.83
C ILE A 151 8.78 -27.59 -8.75
N ILE A 152 8.32 -27.49 -10.00
CA ILE A 152 8.38 -28.60 -10.95
C ILE A 152 9.83 -29.03 -11.19
N LEU A 153 10.74 -28.07 -11.40
CA LEU A 153 12.17 -28.35 -11.58
C LEU A 153 12.78 -29.01 -10.33
N ALA A 154 12.42 -28.57 -9.13
CA ALA A 154 12.88 -29.19 -7.90
C ALA A 154 12.42 -30.66 -7.79
N ILE A 155 11.17 -30.95 -8.14
CA ILE A 155 10.64 -32.33 -8.17
C ILE A 155 11.42 -33.17 -9.19
N MET A 156 11.65 -32.66 -10.40
CA MET A 156 12.42 -33.36 -11.44
C MET A 156 13.86 -33.67 -10.99
N VAL A 157 14.53 -32.73 -10.32
CA VAL A 157 15.89 -32.94 -9.78
C VAL A 157 15.89 -34.03 -8.72
N VAL A 158 14.90 -34.06 -7.82
CA VAL A 158 14.79 -35.12 -6.80
C VAL A 158 14.54 -36.48 -7.45
N PHE A 159 13.64 -36.56 -8.45
CA PHE A 159 13.38 -37.80 -9.19
C PHE A 159 14.62 -38.30 -9.92
N LEU A 160 15.34 -37.43 -10.62
CA LEU A 160 16.58 -37.78 -11.33
C LEU A 160 17.67 -38.20 -10.35
N GLY A 161 17.83 -37.51 -9.22
CA GLY A 161 18.77 -37.89 -8.16
C GLY A 161 18.48 -39.29 -7.61
N CYS A 162 17.22 -39.57 -7.25
CA CYS A 162 16.78 -40.89 -6.81
C CYS A 162 16.96 -41.97 -7.90
N TRP A 163 16.72 -41.62 -9.17
CA TRP A 163 16.92 -42.53 -10.30
C TRP A 163 18.40 -42.86 -10.53
N CYS A 164 19.29 -41.87 -10.47
CA CYS A 164 20.74 -42.08 -10.58
C CYS A 164 21.26 -42.99 -9.48
N VAL A 165 20.82 -42.81 -8.22
CA VAL A 165 21.20 -43.69 -7.10
C VAL A 165 20.68 -45.12 -7.32
N LYS A 166 19.43 -45.27 -7.77
CA LYS A 166 18.84 -46.58 -8.07
C LYS A 166 19.58 -47.31 -9.20
N GLN A 167 19.88 -46.62 -10.30
CA GLN A 167 20.63 -47.19 -11.42
C GLN A 167 22.05 -47.61 -11.00
N ARG A 168 22.72 -46.78 -10.20
CA ARG A 168 24.04 -47.10 -9.65
C ARG A 168 24.01 -48.38 -8.78
N LYS A 169 23.03 -48.52 -7.87
CA LYS A 169 22.89 -49.75 -7.07
C LYS A 169 22.59 -51.00 -7.91
N ILE A 170 21.79 -50.87 -8.98
CA ILE A 170 21.52 -52.00 -9.90
C ILE A 170 22.78 -52.40 -10.67
N GLN A 171 23.61 -51.44 -11.10
CA GLN A 171 24.89 -51.73 -11.75
C GLN A 171 25.86 -52.44 -10.78
N GLU A 172 25.98 -51.96 -9.54
CA GLU A 172 26.81 -52.60 -8.51
C GLU A 172 26.33 -54.05 -8.24
N GLN A 173 25.02 -54.28 -8.06
CA GLN A 173 24.48 -55.63 -7.87
C GLN A 173 24.72 -56.56 -9.06
N ARG A 174 24.64 -56.06 -10.30
CA ARG A 174 24.96 -56.85 -11.49
C ARG A 174 26.43 -57.28 -11.52
N GLN A 175 27.36 -56.42 -11.11
CA GLN A 175 28.78 -56.79 -11.02
C GLN A 175 29.05 -57.85 -9.94
N TYR A 176 28.46 -57.70 -8.75
CA TYR A 176 28.55 -58.72 -7.70
C TYR A 176 27.98 -60.07 -8.17
N ASN A 177 26.81 -60.07 -8.82
CA ASN A 177 26.17 -61.30 -9.30
C ASN A 177 26.95 -61.98 -10.44
N TYR A 178 27.65 -61.21 -11.29
CA TYR A 178 28.56 -61.76 -12.31
C TYR A 178 29.76 -62.47 -11.67
N GLN A 179 30.32 -61.89 -10.59
CA GLN A 179 31.47 -62.44 -9.89
C GLN A 179 31.13 -63.69 -9.06
N THR A 180 29.94 -63.75 -8.46
CA THR A 180 29.46 -64.96 -7.76
C THR A 180 29.11 -66.09 -8.72
N ASN A 181 28.51 -65.80 -9.88
CA ASN A 181 28.24 -66.83 -10.90
C ASN A 181 29.53 -67.35 -11.56
N ALA A 182 30.55 -66.51 -11.77
CA ALA A 182 31.88 -66.97 -12.23
C ALA A 182 32.62 -67.84 -11.18
N GLY A 183 32.30 -67.67 -9.88
CA GLY A 183 32.82 -68.52 -8.80
C GLY A 183 32.13 -69.90 -8.71
N TYR A 184 30.85 -70.01 -9.07
CA TYR A 184 30.10 -71.26 -9.03
C TYR A 184 30.25 -72.13 -10.29
N THR A 185 30.52 -71.55 -11.46
CA THR A 185 30.72 -72.30 -12.72
C THR A 185 32.03 -73.10 -12.75
N ASN A 186 32.97 -72.84 -11.84
CA ASN A 186 34.23 -73.57 -11.73
C ASN A 186 34.19 -74.80 -10.79
N LYS A 187 33.05 -75.11 -10.14
CA LYS A 187 32.93 -76.26 -9.22
C LYS A 187 31.88 -77.31 -9.59
N GLY A 188 31.25 -77.24 -10.76
CA GLY A 188 30.17 -78.16 -11.14
C GLY A 188 30.22 -78.61 -12.60
N ARG A 189 31.30 -79.27 -13.02
CA ARG A 189 31.32 -79.99 -14.31
C ARG A 189 31.51 -81.48 -14.04
N VAL A 190 30.42 -82.15 -13.69
CA VAL A 190 30.27 -83.60 -13.89
C VAL A 190 29.02 -83.77 -14.75
N ALA A 191 29.23 -84.20 -15.98
CA ALA A 191 28.16 -84.57 -16.90
C ALA A 191 27.64 -85.97 -16.51
N SER A 192 26.32 -86.15 -16.52
CA SER A 192 25.74 -87.48 -16.72
C SER A 192 24.45 -87.38 -17.53
N ILE A 193 24.32 -88.39 -18.39
CA ILE A 193 23.40 -88.62 -19.50
C ILE A 193 22.05 -89.17 -19.01
N GLY A 194 20.99 -88.92 -19.80
CA GLY A 194 19.70 -89.63 -19.77
C GLY A 194 18.52 -88.71 -19.46
N SER A 195 17.33 -88.78 -20.04
CA SER A 195 16.69 -89.61 -21.07
C SER A 195 15.33 -88.93 -21.36
N LEU A 196 14.70 -89.27 -22.49
CA LEU A 196 13.46 -88.71 -23.06
C LEU A 196 12.19 -88.77 -22.17
N ASP A 197 11.22 -87.97 -22.62
CA ASP A 197 9.76 -88.00 -22.44
C ASP A 197 9.15 -87.41 -21.15
N ASP A 198 8.55 -86.21 -21.28
CA ASP A 198 7.10 -86.02 -21.14
C ASP A 198 6.70 -84.54 -21.29
N ALA A 199 5.77 -84.26 -22.20
CA ALA A 199 5.06 -82.98 -22.29
C ALA A 199 3.65 -83.15 -21.70
N PRO A 200 3.07 -82.09 -21.12
CA PRO A 200 1.64 -81.89 -21.27
C PRO A 200 1.31 -80.53 -21.86
N GLN A 201 0.58 -80.60 -22.99
CA GLN A 201 -0.33 -79.57 -23.44
C GLN A 201 -1.49 -79.42 -22.43
N LEU A 202 -1.87 -78.19 -22.11
CA LEU A 202 -3.25 -77.89 -21.80
C LEU A 202 -3.66 -76.53 -22.36
N THR A 203 -4.41 -76.61 -23.45
CA THR A 203 -5.18 -75.56 -24.10
C THR A 203 -6.53 -75.43 -23.39
N GLN A 204 -6.95 -74.24 -22.95
CA GLN A 204 -8.37 -73.99 -22.67
C GLN A 204 -8.80 -72.53 -22.94
N ARG A 205 -9.46 -72.39 -24.10
CA ARG A 205 -10.49 -71.45 -24.58
C ARG A 205 -10.87 -70.19 -23.76
N PHE A 206 -10.86 -69.05 -24.46
CA PHE A 206 -11.75 -67.89 -24.23
C PHE A 206 -13.21 -68.19 -24.67
N PRO A 207 -14.19 -67.38 -24.22
CA PRO A 207 -14.73 -66.39 -25.17
C PRO A 207 -15.07 -65.02 -24.56
N THR A 208 -14.84 -63.98 -25.38
CA THR A 208 -15.40 -62.62 -25.28
C THR A 208 -16.79 -62.55 -25.90
N ARG A 209 -17.78 -61.90 -25.25
CA ARG A 209 -19.01 -61.28 -25.83
C ARG A 209 -19.83 -60.66 -24.68
N ALA A 210 -20.53 -59.52 -24.73
CA ALA A 210 -20.64 -58.33 -25.58
C ALA A 210 -21.45 -57.28 -24.77
N THR A 211 -21.22 -55.99 -24.99
CA THR A 211 -22.20 -54.92 -24.75
C THR A 211 -23.24 -54.91 -25.88
N PRO A 212 -24.52 -54.58 -25.58
CA PRO A 212 -25.17 -53.41 -26.22
C PRO A 212 -26.05 -52.61 -25.22
N THR A 213 -25.81 -51.31 -25.04
CA THR A 213 -26.57 -50.15 -25.59
C THR A 213 -28.02 -49.93 -25.09
N THR A 214 -28.20 -48.75 -24.49
CA THR A 214 -29.36 -47.81 -24.53
C THR A 214 -30.71 -48.20 -23.93
N LEU A 215 -31.15 -47.44 -22.91
CA LEU A 215 -32.48 -46.82 -22.80
C LEU A 215 -32.55 -45.89 -21.55
N GLU A 216 -32.42 -44.58 -21.77
CA GLU A 216 -33.20 -43.55 -21.05
C GLU A 216 -34.49 -43.32 -21.87
N PRO A 217 -35.56 -42.62 -21.41
CA PRO A 217 -35.66 -41.68 -20.27
C PRO A 217 -36.94 -41.80 -19.41
N ALA A 218 -36.97 -41.20 -18.22
CA ALA A 218 -38.21 -40.66 -17.63
C ALA A 218 -37.90 -39.66 -16.51
N ARG A 219 -38.26 -38.39 -16.76
CA ARG A 219 -38.35 -37.27 -15.81
C ARG A 219 -39.22 -37.59 -14.60
N LEU A 220 -38.90 -37.00 -13.44
CA LEU A 220 -39.78 -36.10 -12.68
C LEU A 220 -38.96 -35.37 -11.59
N SER A 221 -39.33 -34.10 -11.36
CA SER A 221 -38.56 -33.05 -10.69
C SER A 221 -38.81 -32.98 -9.16
N PRO A 222 -38.44 -31.90 -8.42
CA PRO A 222 -37.73 -31.98 -7.15
C PRO A 222 -38.62 -31.83 -5.90
N VAL A 223 -38.14 -32.28 -4.74
CA VAL A 223 -38.78 -31.97 -3.45
C VAL A 223 -37.85 -31.12 -2.59
N SER A 224 -38.29 -29.88 -2.41
CA SER A 224 -37.92 -28.94 -1.37
C SER A 224 -38.38 -29.46 0.00
N SER A 225 -37.56 -29.28 1.04
CA SER A 225 -38.05 -29.21 2.42
C SER A 225 -37.15 -28.30 3.25
N ALA A 226 -37.76 -27.22 3.73
CA ALA A 226 -37.22 -26.23 4.63
C ALA A 226 -37.25 -26.70 6.09
N ALA A 227 -36.27 -26.25 6.88
CA ALA A 227 -36.36 -25.98 8.32
C ALA A 227 -35.08 -25.17 8.68
N GLU A 228 -35.12 -23.85 8.80
CA GLU A 228 -35.67 -23.07 9.92
C GLU A 228 -34.79 -23.15 11.19
N LEU A 229 -33.90 -22.17 11.37
CA LEU A 229 -33.42 -21.79 12.70
C LEU A 229 -33.02 -20.29 12.80
N ARG A 230 -33.92 -19.58 13.48
CA ARG A 230 -33.87 -18.29 14.21
C ARG A 230 -32.59 -17.43 14.26
N ARG A 231 -32.86 -16.15 13.98
CA ARG A 231 -32.20 -14.91 14.45
C ARG A 231 -32.58 -14.59 15.92
N PRO A 232 -31.87 -13.65 16.59
CA PRO A 232 -32.59 -12.44 16.99
C PRO A 232 -31.85 -11.12 16.68
N GLN A 233 -32.65 -10.05 16.64
CA GLN A 233 -32.36 -8.64 16.37
C GLN A 233 -31.70 -7.88 17.54
N SER A 234 -30.97 -6.80 17.21
CA SER A 234 -31.18 -5.42 17.70
C SER A 234 -30.58 -4.44 16.67
N GLN A 235 -31.32 -3.57 15.98
CA GLN A 235 -31.70 -2.17 16.33
C GLN A 235 -30.47 -1.32 16.74
N ASN A 236 -30.19 -0.09 16.28
CA ASN A 236 -30.89 0.94 15.48
C ASN A 236 -29.90 2.09 15.12
N LEU A 237 -30.24 2.87 14.07
CA LEU A 237 -30.06 4.34 13.83
C LEU A 237 -28.67 5.01 14.08
N PHE A 238 -28.11 5.89 13.24
CA PHE A 238 -28.68 7.07 12.57
C PHE A 238 -27.86 7.44 11.31
N GLY A 239 -28.57 7.87 10.26
CA GLY A 239 -28.02 8.70 9.18
C GLY A 239 -28.31 10.17 9.46
N LEU A 240 -27.40 11.06 9.05
CA LEU A 240 -27.58 12.51 9.03
C LEU A 240 -27.14 13.02 7.66
N ASN A 241 -28.15 13.35 6.84
CA ASN A 241 -28.05 14.29 5.74
C ASN A 241 -28.21 15.69 6.33
N THR A 242 -27.30 16.62 6.02
CA THR A 242 -27.60 18.06 6.07
C THR A 242 -27.02 18.73 4.84
N SER A 243 -27.93 19.17 3.98
CA SER A 243 -27.76 20.21 2.99
C SER A 243 -27.55 21.58 3.66
N VAL A 244 -26.59 22.35 3.18
CA VAL A 244 -26.59 23.82 3.10
C VAL A 244 -26.02 24.18 1.74
#